data_AF-N8VDS2-F1
#
_entry.id   AF-N8VDS2-F1
#
_cell.length_a   1.000
_cell.length_b   1.000
_cell.length_c   1.000
_cell.angle_alpha   90.00
_cell.angle_beta   90.00
_cell.angle_gamma   90.00
#
_symmetry.space_group_name_H-M   'P 1'
#
loop_
_entity.id
_entity.type
_entity.pdbx_description
1 polymer ?
#
loop_
_entity_poly.entity_id
_entity_poly.type
_entity_poly.pdbx_seq_one_letter_code
_entity_poly.pdbx_strand_id
1 'polypeptide(L)'
;MSMFVHANDRSFQYKDWEMVCDNTRTCRAAGYSADEAHARVSVLLTRKAGVNQPVTAQVQLADVGDTEDVPVPKAVDFWVGQQNLGRILLKDAGGDLNAMQTRALLTALKGSQRIYFAAGKSRWELSSAGANAVLLKVDEQQGRLNTPSALIRVGNHSEQSVLPALPMPIIHQQKIPVANLQLWQKQVNWNALTQNLKAQQAKNKSDDQECSSLTENNEYTKFEPQVEAVLPNKRLLVSGLCWRGAYNEGYGYWIIQQQQPYKPQLITVSASGYEKGVIDAAQKGRGLGDCWWDAQWVWNGQNFVKSSDATTGMCRMIQLGGAWDLPSYVSQVK
;
A
#
# COMPACT_ATOMS: atom_id res chain seq x y z
N MET A 1 10.68 -10.07 -11.16
CA MET A 1 9.46 -9.50 -10.56
C MET A 1 9.71 -9.45 -9.06
N SER A 2 10.53 -8.50 -8.60
CA SER A 2 10.65 -8.26 -7.17
C SER A 2 9.34 -7.63 -6.75
N MET A 3 8.52 -8.41 -6.05
CA MET A 3 7.60 -7.81 -5.09
C MET A 3 8.46 -6.84 -4.26
N PHE A 4 8.02 -5.60 -4.10
CA PHE A 4 8.61 -4.71 -3.10
C PHE A 4 8.34 -5.32 -1.73
N VAL A 5 9.16 -6.32 -1.35
CA VAL A 5 9.06 -7.04 -0.09
C VAL A 5 9.71 -6.16 0.96
N HIS A 6 8.95 -5.17 1.43
CA HIS A 6 9.14 -4.79 2.82
C HIS A 6 8.59 -5.97 3.63
N ALA A 7 9.46 -6.94 3.97
CA ALA A 7 9.20 -7.93 5.00
C ALA A 7 9.09 -7.19 6.34
N ASN A 8 8.01 -6.44 6.52
CA ASN A 8 7.49 -6.11 7.82
C ASN A 8 6.58 -7.28 8.20
N ASP A 9 6.68 -7.75 9.44
CA ASP A 9 5.80 -8.79 10.03
C ASP A 9 4.29 -8.53 9.92
N ARG A 10 3.88 -7.43 9.26
CA ARG A 10 2.54 -6.86 9.20
C ARG A 10 1.87 -6.97 7.83
N SER A 11 2.47 -7.65 6.86
CA SER A 11 1.80 -8.04 5.61
C SER A 11 1.91 -9.55 5.41
N PHE A 12 0.89 -10.15 4.80
CA PHE A 12 0.91 -11.58 4.49
C PHE A 12 -0.04 -11.88 3.33
N GLN A 13 0.45 -12.63 2.35
CA GLN A 13 -0.32 -13.06 1.20
C GLN A 13 -0.28 -14.58 1.10
N TYR A 14 -1.44 -15.19 0.84
CA TYR A 14 -1.53 -16.60 0.56
C TYR A 14 -2.72 -16.90 -0.36
N LYS A 15 -2.42 -17.42 -1.56
CA LYS A 15 -3.41 -17.71 -2.62
C LYS A 15 -4.21 -16.46 -3.00
N ASP A 16 -5.54 -16.49 -2.86
CA ASP A 16 -6.45 -15.41 -3.29
C ASP A 16 -6.74 -14.38 -2.20
N TRP A 17 -5.93 -14.38 -1.14
CA TRP A 17 -6.09 -13.50 0.00
C TRP A 17 -4.79 -12.85 0.41
N GLU A 18 -4.88 -11.63 0.89
CA GLU A 18 -3.79 -10.89 1.54
C GLU A 18 -4.29 -10.14 2.76
N MET A 19 -3.35 -9.74 3.61
CA MET A 19 -3.59 -8.77 4.67
C MET A 19 -2.44 -7.77 4.81
N VAL A 20 -2.79 -6.58 5.28
CA VAL A 20 -1.86 -5.54 5.73
C VAL A 20 -2.38 -4.95 7.06
N CYS A 21 -1.51 -4.83 8.05
CA CYS A 21 -1.78 -4.11 9.29
C CYS A 21 -0.93 -2.84 9.37
N ASP A 22 -1.56 -1.71 9.63
CA ASP A 22 -0.86 -0.43 9.75
C ASP A 22 -0.19 -0.26 11.12
N ASN A 23 0.58 0.83 11.26
CA ASN A 23 1.25 1.21 12.51
C ASN A 23 0.31 1.54 13.68
N THR A 24 -1.00 1.67 13.47
CA THR A 24 -2.02 1.78 14.54
C THR A 24 -2.54 0.41 14.99
N ARG A 25 -2.07 -0.67 14.35
CA ARG A 25 -2.52 -2.08 14.48
C ARG A 25 -3.91 -2.35 13.90
N THR A 26 -4.43 -1.45 13.06
CA THR A 26 -5.63 -1.76 12.28
C THR A 26 -5.25 -2.69 11.15
N CYS A 27 -5.93 -3.83 11.05
CA CYS A 27 -5.66 -4.84 10.03
C CYS A 27 -6.75 -4.84 8.97
N ARG A 28 -6.33 -4.99 7.72
CA ARG A 28 -7.16 -5.08 6.52
C ARG A 28 -6.81 -6.40 5.82
N ALA A 29 -7.82 -7.19 5.49
CA ALA A 29 -7.65 -8.43 4.72
C ALA A 29 -8.51 -8.38 3.47
N ALA A 30 -7.89 -8.47 2.30
CA ALA A 30 -8.58 -8.48 1.02
C ALA A 30 -8.62 -9.92 0.48
N GLY A 31 -9.80 -10.33 0.00
CA GLY A 31 -10.02 -11.58 -0.71
C GLY A 31 -10.49 -11.31 -2.13
N TYR A 32 -10.11 -12.16 -3.07
CA TYR A 32 -10.40 -11.99 -4.49
C TYR A 32 -11.15 -13.20 -5.04
N SER A 33 -11.83 -13.04 -6.17
CA SER A 33 -12.21 -14.17 -7.02
C SER A 33 -10.97 -14.92 -7.50
N ALA A 34 -11.14 -16.14 -7.98
CA ALA A 34 -10.05 -16.86 -8.67
C ALA A 34 -9.55 -16.05 -9.88
N ASP A 35 -8.28 -16.23 -10.27
CA ASP A 35 -7.64 -15.42 -11.32
C ASP A 35 -8.34 -15.55 -12.67
N GLU A 36 -8.84 -16.74 -12.98
CA GLU A 36 -9.55 -17.10 -14.21
C GLU A 36 -11.04 -16.70 -14.20
N ALA A 37 -11.54 -16.09 -13.14
CA ALA A 37 -12.95 -15.69 -13.06
C ALA A 37 -13.28 -14.63 -14.11
N HIS A 38 -14.35 -14.86 -14.87
CA HIS A 38 -14.91 -13.87 -15.80
C HIS A 38 -15.53 -12.68 -15.06
N ALA A 39 -16.41 -12.96 -14.09
CA ALA A 39 -17.04 -11.94 -13.26
C ALA A 39 -16.25 -11.81 -11.94
N ARG A 40 -15.29 -10.88 -11.92
CA ARG A 40 -14.35 -10.72 -10.80
C ARG A 40 -14.93 -9.87 -9.67
N VAL A 41 -14.58 -10.24 -8.45
CA VAL A 41 -15.00 -9.55 -7.22
C VAL A 41 -13.89 -9.57 -6.20
N SER A 42 -13.81 -8.53 -5.39
CA SER A 42 -13.01 -8.51 -4.18
C SER A 42 -13.86 -8.16 -2.98
N VAL A 43 -13.41 -8.61 -1.80
CA VAL A 43 -13.99 -8.24 -0.51
C VAL A 43 -12.88 -7.77 0.41
N LEU A 44 -13.10 -6.65 1.09
CA LEU A 44 -12.22 -6.12 2.11
C LEU A 44 -12.82 -6.31 3.49
N LEU A 45 -12.06 -6.95 4.38
CA LEU A 45 -12.35 -7.06 5.81
C LEU A 45 -11.45 -6.10 6.57
N THR A 46 -12.02 -5.23 7.41
CA THR A 46 -11.25 -4.30 8.24
C THR A 46 -11.54 -4.52 9.72
N ARG A 47 -10.50 -4.53 10.56
CA ARG A 47 -10.62 -4.61 12.01
C ARG A 47 -9.64 -3.69 12.72
N LYS A 48 -10.16 -2.71 13.46
CA LYS A 48 -9.36 -1.87 14.36
C LYS A 48 -8.77 -2.71 15.50
N ALA A 49 -7.63 -2.28 16.03
CA ALA A 49 -7.02 -2.89 17.21
C ALA A 49 -7.77 -2.55 18.51
N GLY A 50 -7.60 -3.40 19.53
CA GLY A 50 -8.23 -3.27 20.84
C GLY A 50 -9.47 -4.14 21.05
N VAL A 51 -9.88 -4.28 22.31
CA VAL A 51 -11.06 -5.09 22.69
C VAL A 51 -12.35 -4.58 22.05
N ASN A 52 -13.31 -5.49 21.84
CA ASN A 52 -14.65 -5.18 21.31
C ASN A 52 -14.69 -4.45 19.96
N GLN A 53 -13.61 -4.51 19.17
CA GLN A 53 -13.61 -3.97 17.80
C GLN A 53 -14.22 -4.99 16.82
N PRO A 54 -15.34 -4.63 16.15
CA PRO A 54 -15.95 -5.50 15.15
C PRO A 54 -15.12 -5.53 13.88
N VAL A 55 -15.31 -6.60 13.09
CA VAL A 55 -14.90 -6.62 11.69
C VAL A 55 -15.99 -5.95 10.86
N THR A 56 -15.60 -5.06 9.96
CA THR A 56 -16.46 -4.53 8.89
C THR A 56 -16.07 -5.18 7.56
N ALA A 57 -17.03 -5.28 6.63
CA ALA A 57 -16.79 -5.87 5.32
C ALA A 57 -17.35 -5.00 4.19
N GLN A 58 -16.60 -4.92 3.10
CA GLN A 58 -16.96 -4.24 1.86
C GLN A 58 -16.78 -5.19 0.69
N VAL A 59 -17.60 -5.04 -0.35
CA VAL A 59 -17.45 -5.74 -1.62
C VAL A 59 -17.13 -4.72 -2.72
N GLN A 60 -16.28 -5.11 -3.66
CA GLN A 60 -15.97 -4.36 -4.87
C GLN A 60 -16.09 -5.31 -6.06
N LEU A 61 -17.04 -5.04 -6.96
CA LEU A 61 -17.12 -5.73 -8.24
C LEU A 61 -16.09 -5.16 -9.21
N ALA A 62 -15.62 -5.98 -10.14
CA ALA A 62 -14.77 -5.48 -11.19
C ALA A 62 -15.53 -4.51 -12.10
N ASP A 63 -14.91 -3.36 -12.39
CA ASP A 63 -15.39 -2.36 -13.35
C ASP A 63 -14.35 -2.07 -14.45
N VAL A 64 -13.37 -2.97 -14.60
CA VAL A 64 -12.30 -2.90 -15.57
C VAL A 64 -12.24 -4.11 -16.48
N GLY A 65 -12.25 -3.81 -17.78
CA GLY A 65 -12.10 -4.75 -18.88
C GLY A 65 -12.83 -4.23 -20.12
N ASP A 66 -12.66 -4.94 -21.23
CA ASP A 66 -13.22 -4.55 -22.53
C ASP A 66 -14.75 -4.77 -22.58
N THR A 67 -15.38 -4.28 -23.64
CA THR A 67 -16.82 -4.18 -23.93
C THR A 67 -17.70 -5.43 -23.76
N GLU A 68 -17.15 -6.56 -23.32
CA GLU A 68 -17.86 -7.81 -22.98
C GLU A 68 -18.12 -7.99 -21.47
N ASP A 69 -17.63 -7.08 -20.62
CA ASP A 69 -17.83 -7.19 -19.18
C ASP A 69 -19.29 -7.08 -18.74
N VAL A 70 -19.61 -7.81 -17.67
CA VAL A 70 -20.92 -7.77 -17.03
C VAL A 70 -21.18 -6.34 -16.53
N PRO A 71 -22.24 -5.66 -16.99
CA PRO A 71 -22.56 -4.32 -16.51
C PRO A 71 -22.68 -4.29 -14.99
N VAL A 72 -21.97 -3.36 -14.35
CA VAL A 72 -22.00 -3.20 -12.90
C VAL A 72 -23.45 -2.86 -12.47
N PRO A 73 -24.10 -3.72 -11.67
CA PRO A 73 -25.46 -3.46 -11.22
C PRO A 73 -25.48 -2.40 -10.12
N LYS A 74 -26.65 -1.76 -9.91
CA LYS A 74 -26.86 -0.83 -8.78
C LYS A 74 -26.96 -1.53 -7.42
N ALA A 75 -27.17 -2.84 -7.42
CA ALA A 75 -27.28 -3.66 -6.21
C ALA A 75 -27.00 -5.12 -6.55
N VAL A 76 -26.53 -5.86 -5.55
CA VAL A 76 -26.37 -7.32 -5.59
C VAL A 76 -27.04 -7.94 -4.38
N ASP A 77 -27.53 -9.17 -4.52
CA ASP A 77 -27.92 -9.99 -3.38
C ASP A 77 -26.73 -10.85 -2.96
N PHE A 78 -26.45 -10.92 -1.65
CA PHE A 78 -25.34 -11.70 -1.10
C PHE A 78 -25.79 -13.12 -0.73
N TRP A 79 -25.02 -14.13 -1.14
CA TRP A 79 -25.35 -15.53 -0.93
C TRP A 79 -24.20 -16.33 -0.34
N VAL A 80 -24.57 -17.27 0.54
CA VAL A 80 -23.69 -18.33 1.05
C VAL A 80 -24.37 -19.67 0.83
N GLY A 81 -23.79 -20.52 -0.01
CA GLY A 81 -24.41 -21.77 -0.44
C GLY A 81 -25.75 -21.51 -1.15
N GLN A 82 -26.86 -21.89 -0.53
CA GLN A 82 -28.23 -21.63 -1.03
C GLN A 82 -28.96 -20.55 -0.21
N GLN A 83 -28.32 -19.96 0.79
CA GLN A 83 -28.93 -18.96 1.66
C GLN A 83 -28.72 -17.56 1.08
N ASN A 84 -29.82 -16.86 0.82
CA ASN A 84 -29.81 -15.43 0.51
C ASN A 84 -29.71 -14.62 1.81
N LEU A 85 -28.69 -13.77 1.92
CA LEU A 85 -28.40 -12.92 3.08
C LEU A 85 -28.80 -11.47 2.84
N GLY A 86 -29.54 -11.21 1.76
CA GLY A 86 -30.14 -9.92 1.44
C GLY A 86 -29.32 -9.05 0.51
N ARG A 87 -29.92 -7.91 0.18
CA ARG A 87 -29.41 -6.94 -0.80
C ARG A 87 -28.32 -6.06 -0.24
N ILE A 88 -27.35 -5.71 -1.09
CA ILE A 88 -26.29 -4.73 -0.90
C ILE A 88 -26.41 -3.71 -2.02
N LEU A 89 -26.51 -2.42 -1.67
CA LEU A 89 -26.52 -1.33 -2.64
C LEU A 89 -25.10 -1.02 -3.07
N LEU A 90 -24.89 -0.78 -4.36
CA LEU A 90 -23.59 -0.47 -4.92
C LEU A 90 -23.51 1.00 -5.36
N LYS A 91 -22.36 1.60 -5.08
CA LYS A 91 -21.92 2.89 -5.57
C LYS A 91 -20.50 2.71 -6.12
N ASP A 92 -20.26 3.12 -7.36
CA ASP A 92 -18.95 2.98 -8.02
C ASP A 92 -18.43 1.52 -7.94
N ALA A 93 -19.32 0.57 -8.26
CA ALA A 93 -19.12 -0.88 -8.17
C ALA A 93 -18.84 -1.47 -6.76
N GLY A 94 -18.80 -0.63 -5.71
CA GLY A 94 -18.54 -1.03 -4.33
C GLY A 94 -19.74 -0.89 -3.39
N GLY A 95 -19.76 -1.67 -2.29
CA GLY A 95 -20.82 -1.59 -1.29
C GLY A 95 -20.45 -2.17 0.08
N ASP A 96 -21.09 -1.65 1.13
CA ASP A 96 -20.89 -2.12 2.51
C ASP A 96 -21.82 -3.30 2.86
N LEU A 97 -21.26 -4.31 3.51
CA LEU A 97 -22.04 -5.39 4.13
C LEU A 97 -22.51 -4.95 5.51
N ASN A 98 -23.77 -5.25 5.85
CA ASN A 98 -24.26 -5.04 7.21
C ASN A 98 -23.69 -6.08 8.19
N ALA A 99 -23.86 -5.85 9.50
CA ALA A 99 -23.28 -6.72 10.53
C ALA A 99 -23.70 -8.20 10.46
N MET A 100 -24.93 -8.49 10.00
CA MET A 100 -25.40 -9.87 9.80
C MET A 100 -24.71 -10.52 8.60
N GLN A 101 -24.62 -9.79 7.48
CA GLN A 101 -23.90 -10.23 6.29
C GLN A 101 -22.41 -10.43 6.56
N THR A 102 -21.76 -9.51 7.27
CA THR A 102 -20.34 -9.64 7.65
C THR A 102 -20.08 -10.88 8.50
N ARG A 103 -20.93 -11.17 9.50
CA ARG A 103 -20.80 -12.39 10.32
C ARG A 103 -21.00 -13.65 9.48
N ALA A 104 -21.99 -13.67 8.60
CA ALA A 104 -22.26 -14.80 7.72
C ALA A 104 -21.08 -15.06 6.76
N LEU A 105 -20.51 -13.99 6.18
CA LEU A 105 -19.30 -14.07 5.37
C LEU A 105 -18.13 -14.66 6.16
N LEU A 106 -17.84 -14.14 7.35
CA LEU A 106 -16.75 -14.65 8.20
C LEU A 106 -16.92 -16.12 8.57
N THR A 107 -18.15 -16.56 8.83
CA THR A 107 -18.46 -17.98 9.07
C THR A 107 -18.21 -18.82 7.81
N ALA A 108 -18.68 -18.35 6.64
CA ALA A 108 -18.52 -19.06 5.38
C ALA A 108 -17.05 -19.25 4.99
N LEU A 109 -16.21 -18.23 5.25
CA LEU A 109 -14.77 -18.26 4.97
C LEU A 109 -14.00 -19.30 5.78
N LYS A 110 -14.53 -19.76 6.93
CA LYS A 110 -13.95 -20.85 7.72
C LYS A 110 -14.18 -22.22 7.10
N GLY A 111 -15.28 -22.35 6.35
CA GLY A 111 -15.72 -23.60 5.74
C GLY A 111 -15.41 -23.68 4.25
N SER A 112 -16.19 -24.49 3.55
CA SER A 112 -16.09 -24.74 2.11
C SER A 112 -17.34 -24.27 1.34
N GLN A 113 -18.19 -23.46 1.97
CA GLN A 113 -19.40 -22.96 1.34
C GLN A 113 -19.05 -22.00 0.20
N ARG A 114 -19.83 -22.06 -0.89
CA ARG A 114 -19.70 -21.10 -1.99
C ARG A 114 -20.19 -19.73 -1.54
N ILE A 115 -19.38 -18.71 -1.75
CA ILE A 115 -19.66 -17.32 -1.36
C ILE A 115 -19.79 -16.52 -2.66
N TYR A 116 -20.94 -15.89 -2.89
CA TYR A 116 -21.14 -15.15 -4.12
C TYR A 116 -22.13 -13.99 -3.99
N PHE A 117 -22.01 -13.07 -4.93
CA PHE A 117 -22.92 -11.94 -5.11
C PHE A 117 -23.66 -12.14 -6.43
N ALA A 118 -24.95 -11.84 -6.47
CA ALA A 118 -25.77 -12.09 -7.66
C ALA A 118 -26.66 -10.89 -8.00
N ALA A 119 -26.82 -10.63 -9.30
CA ALA A 119 -27.77 -9.67 -9.84
C ALA A 119 -28.35 -10.20 -11.16
N GLY A 120 -29.64 -10.57 -11.16
CA GLY A 120 -30.27 -11.21 -12.32
C GLY A 120 -29.58 -12.53 -12.67
N LYS A 121 -29.00 -12.62 -13.87
CA LYS A 121 -28.25 -13.79 -14.34
C LYS A 121 -26.76 -13.74 -13.99
N SER A 122 -26.28 -12.59 -13.54
CA SER A 122 -24.88 -12.36 -13.24
C SER A 122 -24.52 -12.85 -11.85
N ARG A 123 -23.34 -13.45 -11.72
CA ARG A 123 -22.82 -13.97 -10.46
C ARG A 123 -21.33 -13.71 -10.36
N TRP A 124 -20.91 -13.13 -9.24
CA TRP A 124 -19.53 -12.91 -8.89
C TRP A 124 -19.16 -13.79 -7.70
N GLU A 125 -18.23 -14.72 -7.88
CA GLU A 125 -17.85 -15.70 -6.86
C GLU A 125 -16.54 -15.30 -6.18
N LEU A 126 -16.57 -15.24 -4.85
CA LEU A 126 -15.40 -14.95 -4.03
C LEU A 126 -14.66 -16.27 -3.75
N SER A 127 -13.35 -16.31 -3.98
CA SER A 127 -12.53 -17.46 -3.62
C SER A 127 -12.36 -17.52 -2.10
N SER A 128 -12.50 -18.70 -1.50
CA SER A 128 -12.13 -18.95 -0.11
C SER A 128 -10.68 -19.46 0.03
N ALA A 129 -9.97 -19.64 -1.10
CA ALA A 129 -8.64 -20.22 -1.11
C ALA A 129 -7.63 -19.28 -0.44
N GLY A 130 -7.20 -19.64 0.77
CA GLY A 130 -6.22 -18.90 1.55
C GLY A 130 -6.81 -18.00 2.64
N ALA A 131 -8.13 -17.81 2.66
CA ALA A 131 -8.82 -16.99 3.65
C ALA A 131 -8.46 -17.38 5.10
N ASN A 132 -8.51 -18.66 5.44
CA ASN A 132 -8.17 -19.14 6.79
C ASN A 132 -6.74 -18.80 7.21
N ALA A 133 -5.76 -18.90 6.31
CA ALA A 133 -4.37 -18.60 6.63
C ALA A 133 -4.18 -17.10 6.90
N VAL A 134 -4.77 -16.26 6.04
CA VAL A 134 -4.70 -14.79 6.15
C VAL A 134 -5.45 -14.29 7.38
N LEU A 135 -6.65 -14.79 7.65
CA LEU A 135 -7.43 -14.41 8.83
C LEU A 135 -6.81 -14.88 10.14
N LEU A 136 -6.15 -16.04 10.14
CA LEU A 136 -5.35 -16.48 11.28
C LEU A 136 -4.17 -15.54 11.54
N LYS A 137 -3.52 -15.04 10.47
CA LYS A 137 -2.43 -14.05 10.57
C LYS A 137 -2.95 -12.72 11.13
N VAL A 138 -4.14 -12.27 10.72
CA VAL A 138 -4.80 -11.08 11.32
C VAL A 138 -5.02 -11.26 12.82
N ASP A 139 -5.53 -12.41 13.26
CA ASP A 139 -5.70 -12.70 14.69
C ASP A 139 -4.35 -12.70 15.44
N GLU A 140 -3.29 -13.25 14.84
CA GLU A 140 -1.94 -13.22 15.40
C GLU A 140 -1.43 -11.78 15.58
N GLN A 141 -1.54 -10.94 14.56
CA GLN A 141 -1.09 -9.54 14.59
C GLN A 141 -1.82 -8.70 15.65
N GLN A 142 -3.05 -9.05 16.00
CA GLN A 142 -3.84 -8.34 17.01
C GLN A 142 -3.83 -9.02 18.39
N GLY A 143 -3.07 -10.10 18.58
CA GLY A 143 -3.01 -10.81 19.85
C GLY A 143 -4.33 -11.52 20.23
N ARG A 144 -5.08 -11.98 19.23
CA ARG A 144 -6.43 -12.56 19.39
C ARG A 144 -6.47 -14.08 19.34
N LEU A 145 -5.37 -14.75 19.00
CA LEU A 145 -5.34 -16.21 18.95
C LEU A 145 -5.80 -16.81 20.29
N ASN A 146 -6.70 -17.80 20.20
CA ASN A 146 -7.31 -18.48 21.35
C ASN A 146 -8.17 -17.59 22.26
N THR A 147 -8.59 -16.41 21.82
CA THR A 147 -9.58 -15.57 22.52
C THR A 147 -11.00 -15.84 21.98
N PRO A 148 -12.07 -15.47 22.71
CA PRO A 148 -13.44 -15.53 22.19
C PRO A 148 -13.66 -14.70 20.92
N SER A 149 -12.88 -13.63 20.72
CA SER A 149 -13.01 -12.73 19.56
C SER A 149 -12.13 -13.10 18.35
N ALA A 150 -11.43 -14.22 18.39
CA ALA A 150 -10.65 -14.72 17.27
C ALA A 150 -11.55 -15.03 16.07
N LEU A 151 -11.08 -14.73 14.85
CA LEU A 151 -11.77 -15.08 13.63
C LEU A 151 -11.63 -16.57 13.31
N ILE A 152 -10.43 -17.15 13.45
CA ILE A 152 -10.19 -18.55 13.04
C ILE A 152 -10.05 -19.47 14.26
N ARG A 153 -9.07 -19.21 15.12
CA ARG A 153 -8.75 -20.07 16.27
C ARG A 153 -9.35 -19.51 17.56
N VAL A 154 -10.66 -19.70 17.72
CA VAL A 154 -11.41 -19.29 18.91
C VAL A 154 -10.98 -20.12 20.12
N GLY A 155 -10.88 -19.46 21.28
CA GLY A 155 -10.60 -20.11 22.56
C GLY A 155 -11.17 -19.32 23.73
N ASN A 156 -10.61 -19.56 24.92
CA ASN A 156 -11.08 -18.98 26.18
C ASN A 156 -10.06 -18.06 26.87
N HIS A 157 -8.99 -17.67 26.16
CA HIS A 157 -8.05 -16.68 26.68
C HIS A 157 -8.76 -15.34 26.90
N SER A 158 -8.34 -14.61 27.94
CA SER A 158 -8.90 -13.30 28.26
C SER A 158 -8.77 -12.33 27.10
N GLU A 159 -9.84 -11.58 26.78
CA GLU A 159 -9.78 -10.47 25.82
C GLU A 159 -8.80 -9.37 26.24
N GLN A 160 -8.33 -9.35 27.49
CA GLN A 160 -7.27 -8.45 27.93
C GLN A 160 -5.91 -8.73 27.26
N SER A 161 -5.71 -9.91 26.65
CA SER A 161 -4.49 -10.20 25.87
C SER A 161 -4.51 -9.56 24.48
N VAL A 162 -5.66 -9.04 24.03
CA VAL A 162 -5.78 -8.37 22.74
C VAL A 162 -4.98 -7.09 22.74
N LEU A 163 -4.17 -6.91 21.71
CA LEU A 163 -3.30 -5.74 21.59
C LEU A 163 -4.14 -4.46 21.41
N PRO A 164 -3.91 -3.42 22.23
CA PRO A 164 -4.60 -2.15 22.06
C PRO A 164 -4.11 -1.44 20.79
N ALA A 165 -4.93 -0.52 20.27
CA ALA A 165 -4.51 0.38 19.21
C ALA A 165 -3.31 1.24 19.64
N LEU A 166 -2.44 1.56 18.70
CA LEU A 166 -1.34 2.51 18.91
C LEU A 166 -1.73 3.89 18.37
N PRO A 167 -1.24 4.98 19.00
CA PRO A 167 -1.52 6.32 18.51
C PRO A 167 -0.93 6.53 17.12
N MET A 168 -1.68 7.21 16.25
CA MET A 168 -1.20 7.63 14.96
C MET A 168 -0.14 8.73 15.14
N PRO A 169 1.06 8.62 14.52
CA PRO A 169 2.06 9.68 14.56
C PRO A 169 1.54 10.98 13.98
N ILE A 170 1.93 12.11 14.57
CA ILE A 170 1.61 13.45 14.07
C ILE A 170 2.87 14.04 13.45
N ILE A 171 2.76 14.51 12.21
CA ILE A 171 3.82 15.21 11.49
C ILE A 171 3.38 16.64 11.29
N HIS A 172 4.15 17.59 11.80
CA HIS A 172 3.92 19.01 11.56
C HIS A 172 4.66 19.43 10.31
N GLN A 173 3.94 19.59 9.20
CA GLN A 173 4.55 20.00 7.95
C GLN A 173 5.06 21.43 8.08
N GLN A 174 6.32 21.64 7.72
CA GLN A 174 6.91 22.97 7.70
C GLN A 174 7.01 23.48 6.27
N LYS A 175 6.96 24.81 6.11
CA LYS A 175 7.17 25.43 4.81
C LYS A 175 8.64 25.32 4.40
N ILE A 176 8.87 25.04 3.12
CA ILE A 176 10.20 25.16 2.52
C ILE A 176 10.37 26.58 1.99
N PRO A 177 11.49 27.27 2.31
CA PRO A 177 11.75 28.61 1.80
C PRO A 177 11.77 28.65 0.27
N VAL A 178 11.21 29.71 -0.31
CA VAL A 178 11.36 29.99 -1.74
C VAL A 178 12.81 30.39 -1.99
N ALA A 179 13.45 29.76 -2.98
CA ALA A 179 14.84 30.03 -3.33
C ALA A 179 15.08 29.89 -4.83
N ASN A 180 16.17 30.49 -5.32
CA ASN A 180 16.61 30.34 -6.70
C ASN A 180 17.33 28.99 -6.87
N LEU A 181 16.62 27.96 -7.36
CA LEU A 181 17.17 26.63 -7.56
C LEU A 181 18.26 26.59 -8.63
N GLN A 182 18.14 27.40 -9.69
CA GLN A 182 19.13 27.45 -10.78
C GLN A 182 20.50 27.95 -10.31
N LEU A 183 20.54 28.84 -9.31
CA LEU A 183 21.78 29.27 -8.69
C LEU A 183 22.50 28.08 -8.05
N TRP A 184 21.77 27.29 -7.25
CA TRP A 184 22.33 26.13 -6.57
C TRP A 184 22.68 24.99 -7.53
N GLN A 185 21.89 24.80 -8.58
CA GLN A 185 22.17 23.82 -9.64
C GLN A 185 23.57 24.02 -10.24
N LYS A 186 24.05 25.27 -10.34
CA LYS A 186 25.38 25.62 -10.84
C LYS A 186 26.49 25.52 -9.80
N GLN A 187 26.17 25.63 -8.51
CA GLN A 187 27.15 25.62 -7.42
C GLN A 187 27.52 24.20 -6.96
N VAL A 188 26.60 23.23 -7.09
CA VAL A 188 26.89 21.84 -6.77
C VAL A 188 27.85 21.25 -7.81
N ASN A 189 29.02 20.79 -7.36
CA ASN A 189 29.86 19.88 -8.12
C ASN A 189 29.19 18.49 -8.19
N TRP A 190 28.42 18.26 -9.25
CA TRP A 190 27.65 17.03 -9.49
C TRP A 190 28.53 15.79 -9.63
N ASN A 191 29.71 15.90 -10.25
CA ASN A 191 30.63 14.77 -10.38
C ASN A 191 31.09 14.26 -9.00
N ALA A 192 31.47 15.18 -8.10
CA ALA A 192 31.86 14.85 -6.73
C ALA A 192 30.68 14.32 -5.91
N LEU A 193 29.47 14.86 -6.12
CA LEU A 193 28.27 14.34 -5.46
C LEU A 193 27.95 12.91 -5.93
N THR A 194 27.93 12.65 -7.23
CA THR A 194 27.67 11.32 -7.79
C THR A 194 28.68 10.29 -7.29
N GLN A 195 29.96 10.65 -7.15
CA GLN A 195 30.97 9.79 -6.51
C GLN A 195 30.66 9.51 -5.04
N ASN A 196 30.23 10.52 -4.26
CA ASN A 196 29.80 10.33 -2.88
C ASN A 196 28.58 9.40 -2.78
N LEU A 197 27.60 9.55 -3.66
CA LEU A 197 26.41 8.71 -3.71
C LEU A 197 26.78 7.25 -4.02
N LYS A 198 27.63 7.01 -5.02
CA LYS A 198 28.18 5.67 -5.34
C LYS A 198 28.88 5.04 -4.14
N ALA A 199 29.74 5.79 -3.47
CA ALA A 199 30.47 5.31 -2.30
C ALA A 199 29.55 5.03 -1.10
N GLN A 200 28.47 5.78 -0.93
CA GLN A 200 27.46 5.53 0.10
C GLN A 200 26.64 4.28 -0.23
N GLN A 201 26.17 4.15 -1.47
CA GLN A 201 25.44 2.97 -1.94
C GLN A 201 26.27 1.70 -1.79
N ALA A 202 27.55 1.71 -2.17
CA ALA A 202 28.42 0.54 -2.03
C ALA A 202 28.63 0.07 -0.57
N LYS A 203 28.38 0.94 0.42
CA LYS A 203 28.39 0.58 1.85
C LYS A 203 27.06 -0.03 2.32
N ASN A 204 25.99 0.19 1.56
CA ASN A 204 24.66 -0.31 1.86
C ASN A 204 24.41 -1.59 1.04
N LYS A 205 24.19 -2.72 1.70
CA LYS A 205 24.02 -4.03 1.03
C LYS A 205 22.56 -4.37 0.74
N SER A 206 21.66 -3.39 0.75
CA SER A 206 20.23 -3.58 0.53
C SER A 206 19.88 -3.25 -0.90
N ASP A 207 19.47 -4.25 -1.67
CA ASP A 207 19.03 -4.09 -3.07
C ASP A 207 17.83 -3.11 -3.18
N ASP A 208 16.94 -3.09 -2.18
CA ASP A 208 15.76 -2.21 -2.13
C ASP A 208 16.08 -0.70 -2.04
N GLN A 209 17.36 -0.35 -1.82
CA GLN A 209 17.85 1.03 -1.74
C GLN A 209 18.89 1.32 -2.82
N GLU A 210 19.01 0.43 -3.81
CA GLU A 210 19.95 0.60 -4.89
C GLU A 210 19.45 1.58 -5.96
N CYS A 211 20.33 2.48 -6.36
CA CYS A 211 20.14 3.39 -7.48
C CYS A 211 20.97 2.93 -8.67
N SER A 212 20.40 2.11 -9.55
CA SER A 212 21.12 1.49 -10.67
C SER A 212 21.64 2.53 -11.68
N SER A 213 20.94 3.66 -11.84
CA SER A 213 21.35 4.76 -12.72
C SER A 213 22.67 5.40 -12.29
N LEU A 214 23.05 5.32 -11.00
CA LEU A 214 24.38 5.77 -10.57
C LEU A 214 25.47 4.92 -11.23
N THR A 215 25.31 3.60 -11.27
CA THR A 215 26.35 2.66 -11.74
C THR A 215 26.29 2.41 -13.24
N GLU A 216 25.11 2.17 -13.81
CA GLU A 216 24.92 1.88 -15.24
C GLU A 216 25.10 3.13 -16.11
N ASN A 217 24.39 4.21 -15.78
CA ASN A 217 24.44 5.52 -16.43
C ASN A 217 24.56 5.47 -17.97
N ASN A 218 23.59 4.82 -18.63
CA ASN A 218 23.51 4.72 -20.09
C ASN A 218 22.40 5.63 -20.66
N GLU A 219 22.13 5.57 -21.97
CA GLU A 219 21.10 6.39 -22.63
C GLU A 219 19.70 6.23 -22.02
N TYR A 220 19.36 5.06 -21.48
CA TYR A 220 18.06 4.74 -20.90
C TYR A 220 17.98 5.01 -19.38
N THR A 221 19.12 4.95 -18.67
CA THR A 221 19.20 5.11 -17.20
C THR A 221 20.17 6.24 -16.82
N LYS A 222 20.17 7.33 -17.59
CA LYS A 222 21.09 8.44 -17.38
C LYS A 222 20.77 9.14 -16.05
N PHE A 223 21.77 9.21 -15.17
CA PHE A 223 21.64 9.92 -13.90
C PHE A 223 21.87 11.42 -14.14
N GLU A 224 20.77 12.17 -14.29
CA GLU A 224 20.78 13.63 -14.41
C GLU A 224 20.28 14.27 -13.11
N PRO A 225 21.18 14.64 -12.18
CA PRO A 225 20.76 15.12 -10.89
C PRO A 225 20.35 16.60 -10.89
N GLN A 226 19.40 16.95 -10.04
CA GLN A 226 18.87 18.31 -9.90
C GLN A 226 18.65 18.74 -8.45
N VAL A 227 18.68 20.05 -8.20
CA VAL A 227 18.28 20.67 -6.93
C VAL A 227 16.78 20.90 -6.93
N GLU A 228 16.10 20.23 -6.01
CA GLU A 228 14.64 20.28 -5.84
C GLU A 228 14.21 21.36 -4.83
N ALA A 229 15.04 21.58 -3.81
CA ALA A 229 14.77 22.59 -2.80
C ALA A 229 16.04 23.06 -2.09
N VAL A 230 16.00 24.31 -1.62
CA VAL A 230 16.97 24.83 -0.64
C VAL A 230 16.37 24.66 0.74
N LEU A 231 17.02 23.85 1.56
CA LEU A 231 16.55 23.50 2.90
C LEU A 231 17.25 24.37 3.96
N PRO A 232 16.60 24.61 5.12
CA PRO A 232 17.26 25.20 6.29
C PRO A 232 18.56 24.50 6.67
N ASN A 233 19.42 25.24 7.37
CA ASN A 233 20.73 24.79 7.87
C ASN A 233 21.73 24.47 6.75
N LYS A 234 21.75 25.27 5.68
CA LYS A 234 22.68 25.16 4.55
C LYS A 234 22.64 23.77 3.90
N ARG A 235 21.43 23.25 3.68
CA ARG A 235 21.19 21.96 3.03
C ARG A 235 20.42 22.13 1.73
N LEU A 236 20.48 21.12 0.89
CA LEU A 236 19.71 21.02 -0.35
C LEU A 236 18.97 19.69 -0.36
N LEU A 237 17.77 19.69 -0.94
CA LEU A 237 17.15 18.49 -1.47
C LEU A 237 17.62 18.33 -2.90
N VAL A 238 18.15 17.16 -3.24
CA VAL A 238 18.54 16.82 -4.60
C VAL A 238 17.86 15.53 -5.03
N SER A 239 17.60 15.40 -6.33
CA SER A 239 17.05 14.19 -6.92
C SER A 239 17.81 13.78 -8.17
N GLY A 240 17.50 12.59 -8.69
CA GLY A 240 17.91 12.14 -10.02
C GLY A 240 17.23 10.82 -10.36
N LEU A 241 17.07 10.52 -11.66
CA LEU A 241 16.54 9.24 -12.13
C LEU A 241 17.39 8.11 -11.53
N CYS A 242 16.74 7.15 -10.88
CA CYS A 242 17.41 6.14 -10.09
C CYS A 242 17.30 4.76 -10.72
N TRP A 243 16.12 4.44 -11.23
CA TRP A 243 15.87 3.26 -12.05
C TRP A 243 14.72 3.52 -13.01
N ARG A 244 14.69 2.77 -14.10
CA ARG A 244 13.61 2.78 -15.09
C ARG A 244 13.22 1.34 -15.40
N GLY A 245 11.92 1.05 -15.28
CA GLY A 245 11.32 -0.24 -15.63
C GLY A 245 10.36 -0.11 -16.82
N ALA A 246 9.72 -1.22 -17.18
CA ALA A 246 8.85 -1.27 -18.37
C ALA A 246 7.65 -0.31 -18.32
N TYR A 247 7.20 0.06 -17.12
CA TYR A 247 6.00 0.89 -16.93
C TYR A 247 6.12 1.87 -15.74
N ASN A 248 7.30 1.97 -15.14
CA ASN A 248 7.57 2.77 -13.95
C ASN A 248 8.96 3.42 -14.04
N GLU A 249 9.14 4.54 -13.36
CA GLU A 249 10.43 5.15 -13.06
C GLU A 249 10.51 5.43 -11.56
N GLY A 250 11.70 5.30 -11.00
CA GLY A 250 11.98 5.72 -9.64
C GLY A 250 13.04 6.80 -9.64
N TYR A 251 12.76 7.91 -8.95
CA TYR A 251 13.71 8.97 -8.68
C TYR A 251 14.23 8.83 -7.26
N GLY A 252 15.55 8.96 -7.14
CA GLY A 252 16.22 9.00 -5.86
C GLY A 252 16.17 10.41 -5.31
N TYR A 253 15.95 10.54 -4.01
CA TYR A 253 15.96 11.82 -3.31
C TYR A 253 16.90 11.75 -2.11
N TRP A 254 17.76 12.77 -2.00
CA TRP A 254 18.73 12.90 -0.91
C TRP A 254 18.72 14.30 -0.32
N ILE A 255 18.92 14.39 1.00
CA ILE A 255 19.35 15.63 1.65
C ILE A 255 20.88 15.69 1.58
N ILE A 256 21.43 16.82 1.13
CA ILE A 256 22.87 17.09 1.12
C ILE A 256 23.20 18.40 1.83
N GLN A 257 24.44 18.56 2.26
CA GLN A 257 25.01 19.87 2.62
C GLN A 257 25.22 20.70 1.34
N GLN A 258 25.12 22.03 1.44
CA GLN A 258 25.38 22.94 0.31
C GLN A 258 26.83 22.93 -0.19
N GLN A 259 27.77 22.50 0.65
CA GLN A 259 29.21 22.49 0.36
C GLN A 259 29.80 21.10 0.66
N GLN A 260 30.98 20.84 0.10
CA GLN A 260 31.71 19.60 0.37
C GLN A 260 32.23 19.56 1.81
N PRO A 261 32.27 18.38 2.46
CA PRO A 261 31.72 17.11 1.99
C PRO A 261 30.19 17.13 2.03
N TYR A 262 29.54 16.73 0.92
CA TYR A 262 28.09 16.85 0.74
C TYR A 262 27.25 16.01 1.70
N LYS A 263 27.82 14.97 2.31
CA LYS A 263 27.15 14.11 3.32
C LYS A 263 25.70 13.71 2.95
N PRO A 264 25.49 13.04 1.80
CA PRO A 264 24.16 12.65 1.36
C PRO A 264 23.42 11.77 2.36
N GLN A 265 22.13 12.02 2.53
CA GLN A 265 21.21 11.22 3.33
C GLN A 265 20.05 10.79 2.43
N LEU A 266 19.97 9.49 2.12
CA LEU A 266 18.91 8.92 1.29
C LEU A 266 17.54 9.04 1.97
N ILE A 267 16.54 9.47 1.22
CA ILE A 267 15.13 9.51 1.63
C ILE A 267 14.39 8.32 1.02
N THR A 268 14.49 8.18 -0.31
CA THR A 268 13.89 7.10 -1.10
C THR A 268 14.58 7.01 -2.47
N VAL A 269 14.49 5.84 -3.11
CA VAL A 269 14.95 5.61 -4.51
C VAL A 269 13.80 5.45 -5.51
N SER A 270 12.55 5.51 -5.03
CA SER A 270 11.36 5.15 -5.81
C SER A 270 10.32 6.26 -5.87
N ALA A 271 10.73 7.51 -5.66
CA ALA A 271 9.81 8.65 -5.78
C ALA A 271 9.38 8.86 -7.23
N SER A 272 8.16 9.36 -7.40
CA SER A 272 7.60 9.82 -8.66
C SER A 272 7.74 11.33 -8.80
N GLY A 273 7.78 12.07 -7.68
CA GLY A 273 7.86 13.51 -7.72
C GLY A 273 8.12 14.17 -6.38
N TYR A 274 8.20 15.50 -6.43
CA TYR A 274 8.31 16.38 -5.28
C TYR A 274 7.54 17.68 -5.53
N GLU A 275 6.72 18.07 -4.56
CA GLU A 275 6.06 19.38 -4.55
C GLU A 275 5.94 19.92 -3.12
N LYS A 276 6.32 21.19 -2.92
CA LYS A 276 6.04 21.98 -1.70
C LYS A 276 6.33 21.24 -0.37
N GLY A 277 7.45 20.53 -0.28
CA GLY A 277 7.82 19.81 0.93
C GLY A 277 7.19 18.42 1.08
N VAL A 278 6.62 17.88 0.01
CA VAL A 278 6.14 16.50 -0.07
C VAL A 278 6.88 15.80 -1.19
N ILE A 279 7.46 14.64 -0.90
CA ILE A 279 7.98 13.69 -1.89
C ILE A 279 6.94 12.59 -1.98
N ASP A 280 6.46 12.29 -3.18
CA ASP A 280 5.49 11.22 -3.44
C ASP A 280 6.12 10.12 -4.27
N ALA A 281 5.63 8.90 -4.06
CA ALA A 281 5.89 7.73 -4.87
C ALA A 281 4.55 7.10 -5.22
N ALA A 282 4.39 6.76 -6.49
CA ALA A 282 3.26 6.01 -7.01
C ALA A 282 3.80 5.07 -8.10
N GLN A 283 3.78 3.77 -7.82
CA GLN A 283 4.38 2.75 -8.66
C GLN A 283 3.35 1.67 -8.99
N LYS A 284 3.16 1.39 -10.28
CA LYS A 284 2.30 0.29 -10.70
C LYS A 284 2.87 -1.05 -10.26
N GLY A 285 2.03 -2.00 -9.86
CA GLY A 285 2.46 -3.38 -9.67
C GLY A 285 2.70 -4.11 -11.00
N ARG A 286 1.98 -3.72 -12.07
CA ARG A 286 2.19 -4.18 -13.45
C ARG A 286 1.68 -3.18 -14.48
N GLY A 287 2.03 -3.37 -15.76
CA GLY A 287 1.73 -2.43 -16.85
C GLY A 287 0.25 -2.04 -17.00
N LEU A 288 -0.68 -2.91 -16.62
CA LEU A 288 -2.12 -2.65 -16.64
C LEU A 288 -2.56 -1.58 -15.64
N GLY A 289 -1.81 -1.38 -14.54
CA GLY A 289 -2.14 -0.40 -13.51
C GLY A 289 -3.38 -0.75 -12.70
N ASP A 290 -3.70 -2.04 -12.56
CA ASP A 290 -4.81 -2.58 -11.76
C ASP A 290 -4.44 -2.83 -10.28
N CYS A 291 -3.24 -2.40 -9.89
CA CYS A 291 -2.67 -2.47 -8.55
C CYS A 291 -1.49 -1.49 -8.47
N TRP A 292 -1.29 -0.87 -7.33
CA TRP A 292 -0.28 0.17 -7.11
C TRP A 292 0.33 0.06 -5.71
N TRP A 293 1.55 0.57 -5.58
CA TRP A 293 2.17 0.94 -4.31
C TRP A 293 2.36 2.45 -4.28
N ASP A 294 2.00 3.06 -3.15
CA ASP A 294 2.09 4.49 -2.93
C ASP A 294 2.78 4.78 -1.59
N ALA A 295 3.62 5.82 -1.58
CA ALA A 295 4.23 6.29 -0.34
C ALA A 295 4.47 7.81 -0.41
N GLN A 296 4.51 8.44 0.77
CA GLN A 296 4.82 9.87 0.87
C GLN A 296 5.80 10.14 1.99
N TRP A 297 6.62 11.17 1.79
CA TRP A 297 7.49 11.75 2.81
C TRP A 297 7.28 13.26 2.89
N VAL A 298 7.10 13.77 4.10
CA VAL A 298 6.76 15.18 4.36
C VAL A 298 7.90 15.87 5.11
N TRP A 299 8.22 17.08 4.68
CA TRP A 299 9.19 17.94 5.35
C TRP A 299 8.66 18.45 6.70
N ASN A 300 9.34 18.07 7.79
CA ASN A 300 8.95 18.45 9.14
C ASN A 300 9.75 19.64 9.71
N GLY A 301 10.52 20.36 8.87
CA GLY A 301 11.43 21.43 9.29
C GLY A 301 12.87 20.97 9.53
N GLN A 302 13.08 19.66 9.66
CA GLN A 302 14.40 19.07 9.86
C GLN A 302 14.76 18.04 8.80
N ASN A 303 13.84 17.12 8.49
CA ASN A 303 14.01 16.04 7.51
C ASN A 303 12.69 15.76 6.77
N PHE A 304 12.77 14.99 5.69
CA PHE A 304 11.61 14.35 5.08
C PHE A 304 11.32 13.05 5.83
N VAL A 305 10.15 12.94 6.43
CA VAL A 305 9.72 11.78 7.22
C VAL A 305 8.55 11.08 6.53
N LYS A 306 8.56 9.75 6.49
CA LYS A 306 7.50 8.96 5.87
C LYS A 306 6.17 9.28 6.55
N SER A 307 5.18 9.72 5.78
CA SER A 307 3.83 10.08 6.23
C SER A 307 2.81 9.00 5.89
N SER A 308 3.01 8.28 4.79
CA SER A 308 2.15 7.17 4.36
C SER A 308 2.95 6.12 3.59
N ASP A 309 2.45 4.89 3.62
CA ASP A 309 2.92 3.75 2.82
C ASP A 309 1.77 2.76 2.68
N ALA A 310 1.35 2.50 1.44
CA ALA A 310 0.18 1.69 1.14
C ALA A 310 0.33 0.93 -0.18
N THR A 311 -0.40 -0.18 -0.29
CA THR A 311 -0.66 -0.87 -1.55
C THR A 311 -2.15 -0.88 -1.81
N THR A 312 -2.54 -0.99 -3.08
CA THR A 312 -3.95 -1.17 -3.45
C THR A 312 -4.37 -2.64 -3.58
N GLY A 313 -3.46 -3.53 -3.17
CA GLY A 313 -3.64 -4.98 -3.10
C GLY A 313 -3.16 -5.71 -4.35
N MET A 314 -3.62 -6.94 -4.52
CA MET A 314 -3.22 -7.80 -5.64
C MET A 314 -3.76 -7.27 -6.97
N CYS A 315 -2.94 -7.45 -8.00
CA CYS A 315 -3.24 -7.13 -9.40
C CYS A 315 -4.27 -8.12 -10.00
N ARG A 316 -5.53 -7.97 -9.59
CA ARG A 316 -6.63 -8.91 -9.88
C ARG A 316 -7.67 -8.32 -10.84
N MET A 317 -7.33 -7.25 -11.58
CA MET A 317 -8.25 -6.60 -12.54
C MET A 317 -9.63 -6.31 -11.93
N ILE A 318 -9.65 -5.75 -10.72
CA ILE A 318 -10.89 -5.31 -10.07
C ILE A 318 -11.18 -3.87 -10.44
N GLN A 319 -10.22 -2.96 -10.25
CA GLN A 319 -10.32 -1.57 -10.70
C GLN A 319 -8.95 -1.06 -11.17
N LEU A 320 -8.93 -0.05 -12.04
CA LEU A 320 -7.71 0.68 -12.38
C LEU A 320 -7.36 1.54 -11.16
N GLY A 321 -6.08 1.56 -10.78
CA GLY A 321 -5.66 2.09 -9.48
C GLY A 321 -5.68 1.03 -8.37
N GLY A 322 -6.42 -0.07 -8.55
CA GLY A 322 -6.62 -1.12 -7.55
C GLY A 322 -7.87 -0.92 -6.70
N ALA A 323 -8.34 -2.00 -6.07
CA ALA A 323 -9.66 -2.05 -5.43
C ALA A 323 -9.71 -1.41 -4.04
N TRP A 324 -8.59 -1.37 -3.33
CA TRP A 324 -8.55 -1.07 -1.90
C TRP A 324 -7.44 -0.09 -1.55
N ASP A 325 -7.49 0.43 -0.33
CA ASP A 325 -6.35 1.09 0.33
C ASP A 325 -5.89 0.20 1.49
N LEU A 326 -4.71 -0.39 1.36
CA LEU A 326 -4.09 -1.30 2.34
C LEU A 326 -2.82 -0.67 2.91
N PRO A 327 -2.93 0.33 3.82
CA PRO A 327 -1.77 1.00 4.37
C PRO A 327 -1.01 0.10 5.34
N SER A 328 0.32 0.15 5.23
CA SER A 328 1.27 -0.39 6.22
C SER A 328 1.71 0.69 7.22
N TYR A 329 1.60 1.96 6.83
CA TYR A 329 1.93 3.10 7.67
C TYR A 329 0.99 4.28 7.40
N VAL A 330 0.45 4.85 8.47
CA VAL A 330 -0.39 6.06 8.45
C VAL A 330 0.12 7.09 9.46
N SER A 331 -0.08 8.36 9.15
CA SER A 331 0.19 9.48 10.06
C SER A 331 -0.83 10.60 9.84
N GLN A 332 -0.95 11.49 10.83
CA GLN A 332 -1.69 12.74 10.68
C GLN A 332 -0.71 13.86 10.34
N VAL A 333 -0.82 14.44 9.14
CA VAL A 333 -0.08 15.63 8.75
C VAL A 333 -0.87 16.87 9.17
N LYS A 334 -0.22 17.80 9.88
CA LYS A 334 -0.79 19.05 10.40
C LYS A 334 -0.04 20.28 9.91
#